data_AF-A0A168S470-F1
#
_entry.id   AF-A0A168S470-F1
#
_cell.length_a   1.000
_cell.length_b   1.000
_cell.length_c   1.000
_cell.angle_alpha   90.00
_cell.angle_beta   90.00
_cell.angle_gamma   90.00
#
_symmetry.space_group_name_H-M   'P 1'
#
loop_
_entity.id
_entity.type
_entity.pdbx_description
1 polymer ?
#
loop_
_entity_poly.entity_id
_entity_poly.type
_entity_poly.pdbx_seq_one_letter_code
_entity_poly.pdbx_strand_id
1 'polypeptide(L)'
;MSNEDSLESRILRAAATTTDLPDFPDDKSDLPSDYEYNPDDDEEVEEVEEMTETDLLHYLDQQTNPLTVAQRLFYHELNTLTAQKHEHDWKLKCLTNKSVEDLYAHGWTQLDTLLDLECVKGVRHEADAMVANGTFIPASQVKTNDEDPYRDVNARDDAIVWLDPTSSSNSPHIQKVLDFFNGPLHDDLASMVRLNGKTEYQLAYYHPANARYEKHRDALPTDNPDDTSQRRITAILYLNPGFSSSDGGELKLFGAPHDTADGGGGLDAADHVIPPLLGRVVIFLSGVIDHAVLPAKKERFALTAWMR
;
A
#
# COMPACT_ATOMS: atom_id res chain seq x y z
N MET A 1 -47.56 -24.48 -10.60
CA MET A 1 -47.01 -23.11 -10.54
C MET A 1 -45.98 -23.13 -9.41
N SER A 2 -44.80 -23.72 -9.63
CA SER A 2 -43.56 -23.02 -10.07
C SER A 2 -43.31 -21.79 -9.18
N ASN A 3 -42.64 -21.95 -8.03
CA ASN A 3 -41.19 -22.07 -7.87
C ASN A 3 -40.47 -20.80 -8.37
N GLU A 4 -40.14 -19.90 -7.44
CA GLU A 4 -38.93 -19.08 -7.51
C GLU A 4 -38.22 -19.18 -6.15
N ASP A 5 -37.50 -20.30 -6.03
CA ASP A 5 -36.22 -20.40 -5.34
C ASP A 5 -35.42 -19.11 -5.54
N SER A 6 -35.33 -18.25 -4.51
CA SER A 6 -34.39 -17.13 -4.56
C SER A 6 -32.95 -17.68 -4.57
N LEU A 7 -32.04 -16.97 -5.23
CA LEU A 7 -30.61 -17.32 -5.26
C LEU A 7 -30.04 -17.50 -3.84
N GLU A 8 -30.55 -16.71 -2.89
CA GLU A 8 -30.24 -16.77 -1.46
C GLU A 8 -30.64 -18.12 -0.84
N SER A 9 -31.83 -18.63 -1.18
CA SER A 9 -32.29 -19.95 -0.72
C SER A 9 -31.52 -21.13 -1.33
N ARG A 10 -30.82 -20.91 -2.46
CA ARG A 10 -29.89 -21.87 -3.08
C ARG A 10 -28.50 -21.82 -2.43
N ILE A 11 -28.03 -20.62 -2.05
CA ILE A 11 -26.75 -20.43 -1.37
C ILE A 11 -26.79 -21.00 0.06
N LEU A 12 -27.87 -20.75 0.81
CA LEU A 12 -28.06 -21.32 2.15
C LEU A 12 -28.16 -22.86 2.15
N ARG A 13 -28.76 -23.46 1.11
CA ARG A 13 -28.81 -24.92 0.94
C ARG A 13 -27.44 -25.51 0.58
N ALA A 14 -26.64 -24.80 -0.20
CA ALA A 14 -25.27 -25.19 -0.53
C ALA A 14 -24.33 -25.08 0.68
N ALA A 15 -24.52 -24.07 1.55
CA ALA A 15 -23.78 -23.92 2.80
C ALA A 15 -24.21 -24.92 3.90
N ALA A 16 -25.42 -25.50 3.80
CA ALA A 16 -25.94 -26.48 4.74
C ALA A 16 -25.73 -27.95 4.33
N THR A 17 -25.00 -28.21 3.24
CA THR A 17 -24.71 -29.58 2.77
C THR A 17 -23.21 -29.85 2.69
N THR A 18 -22.56 -29.81 3.85
CA THR A 18 -21.38 -30.63 4.14
C THR A 18 -21.52 -31.13 5.58
N THR A 19 -22.28 -32.20 5.74
CA THR A 19 -22.12 -33.11 6.87
C THR A 19 -21.56 -34.39 6.28
N ASP A 20 -20.25 -34.57 6.43
CA ASP A 20 -19.60 -35.87 6.45
C ASP A 20 -18.44 -35.74 7.45
N LEU A 21 -18.82 -35.58 8.72
CA LEU A 21 -17.95 -36.03 9.80
C LEU A 21 -18.22 -37.53 9.94
N PRO A 22 -17.20 -38.40 9.91
CA PRO A 22 -17.42 -39.83 10.08
C PRO A 22 -18.06 -40.10 11.46
N ASP A 23 -19.01 -41.03 11.50
CA ASP A 23 -19.55 -41.56 12.75
C ASP A 23 -18.40 -42.07 13.61
N PHE A 24 -18.23 -41.47 14.79
CA PHE A 24 -17.34 -42.02 15.80
C PHE A 24 -17.95 -43.34 16.29
N PRO A 25 -17.22 -44.46 16.23
CA PRO A 25 -17.71 -45.69 16.83
C PRO A 25 -17.87 -45.48 18.33
N ASP A 26 -19.09 -45.64 18.83
CA ASP A 26 -19.46 -45.62 20.24
C ASP A 26 -18.99 -46.89 20.97
N ASP A 27 -17.74 -47.29 20.73
CA ASP A 27 -17.12 -48.44 21.38
C ASP A 27 -15.78 -48.05 22.00
N LYS A 28 -15.80 -47.83 23.32
CA LYS A 28 -14.62 -47.58 24.14
C LYS A 28 -13.97 -48.89 24.64
N SER A 29 -13.93 -49.95 23.83
CA SER A 29 -13.36 -51.22 24.27
C SER A 29 -12.09 -51.70 23.56
N ASP A 30 -11.60 -51.01 22.52
CA ASP A 30 -10.43 -51.48 21.75
C ASP A 30 -9.27 -50.45 21.61
N LEU A 31 -9.10 -49.53 22.56
CA LEU A 31 -7.84 -48.77 22.63
C LEU A 31 -6.78 -49.62 23.33
N PRO A 32 -5.64 -49.95 22.69
CA PRO A 32 -4.53 -50.60 23.39
C PRO A 32 -4.11 -49.70 24.56
N SER A 33 -4.18 -50.24 25.77
CA SER A 33 -4.06 -49.48 27.02
C SER A 33 -2.66 -48.98 27.35
N ASP A 34 -1.69 -49.10 26.44
CA ASP A 34 -0.27 -49.01 26.79
C ASP A 34 0.51 -48.12 25.80
N TYR A 35 -0.09 -47.02 25.30
CA TYR A 35 0.73 -45.92 24.79
C TYR A 35 1.32 -45.19 26.00
N GLU A 36 2.47 -45.67 26.47
CA GLU A 36 3.36 -44.89 27.31
C GLU A 36 3.72 -43.63 26.53
N TYR A 37 3.10 -42.50 26.88
CA TYR A 37 3.56 -41.18 26.46
C TYR A 37 4.97 -41.01 26.99
N ASN A 38 5.95 -41.23 26.12
CA ASN A 38 7.35 -40.94 26.41
C ASN A 38 7.56 -39.44 26.12
N PRO A 39 7.72 -38.59 27.14
CA PRO A 39 7.86 -37.14 26.95
C PRO A 39 9.11 -36.75 26.15
N ASP A 40 9.99 -37.70 25.83
CA ASP A 40 11.22 -37.50 25.07
C ASP A 40 11.10 -37.83 23.57
N ASP A 41 9.97 -38.34 23.06
CA ASP A 41 9.92 -38.96 21.72
C ASP A 41 9.34 -38.14 20.55
N ASP A 42 8.77 -36.95 20.73
CA ASP A 42 8.36 -36.12 19.58
C ASP A 42 8.35 -34.62 19.96
N GLU A 43 9.53 -34.02 20.11
CA GLU A 43 9.68 -32.62 19.73
C GLU A 43 9.78 -32.60 18.19
N GLU A 44 8.63 -32.61 17.49
CA GLU A 44 8.60 -32.15 16.10
C GLU A 44 9.09 -30.70 16.13
N VAL A 45 10.38 -30.52 15.86
CA VAL A 45 10.97 -29.21 15.69
C VAL A 45 10.33 -28.66 14.42
N GLU A 46 9.32 -27.80 14.55
CA GLU A 46 8.86 -26.97 13.44
C GLU A 46 10.08 -26.18 12.96
N GLU A 47 10.71 -26.64 11.87
CA GLU A 47 11.71 -25.86 11.15
C GLU A 47 10.98 -24.66 10.54
N VAL A 48 10.94 -23.55 11.28
CA VAL A 48 10.47 -22.27 10.76
C VAL A 48 11.54 -21.78 9.77
N GLU A 49 11.37 -22.13 8.50
CA GLU A 49 12.17 -21.52 7.43
C GLU A 49 11.81 -20.02 7.35
N GLU A 50 12.78 -19.16 7.65
CA GLU A 50 12.62 -17.71 7.54
C GLU A 50 12.51 -17.31 6.06
N MET A 51 11.32 -16.85 5.66
CA MET A 51 11.00 -16.41 4.30
C MET A 51 11.23 -14.91 4.14
N THR A 52 11.80 -14.47 3.01
CA THR A 52 11.98 -13.03 2.74
C THR A 52 10.63 -12.35 2.53
N GLU A 53 10.55 -11.03 2.76
CA GLU A 53 9.32 -10.26 2.51
C GLU A 53 8.86 -10.37 1.04
N THR A 54 9.82 -10.42 0.11
CA THR A 54 9.52 -10.57 -1.33
C THR A 54 8.91 -11.95 -1.61
N ASP A 55 9.45 -13.01 -1.02
CA ASP A 55 8.90 -14.36 -1.17
C ASP A 55 7.52 -14.48 -0.52
N LEU A 56 7.31 -13.85 0.64
CA LEU A 56 6.01 -13.79 1.31
C LEU A 56 4.97 -13.07 0.45
N LEU A 57 5.31 -11.92 -0.13
CA LEU A 57 4.41 -11.20 -1.04
C LEU A 57 4.05 -12.06 -2.24
N HIS A 58 5.03 -12.75 -2.81
CA HIS A 58 4.80 -13.61 -3.96
C HIS A 58 3.91 -14.82 -3.61
N TYR A 59 4.08 -15.39 -2.42
CA TYR A 59 3.22 -16.44 -1.90
C TYR A 59 1.78 -15.95 -1.67
N LEU A 60 1.59 -14.77 -1.06
CA LEU A 60 0.27 -14.18 -0.83
C LEU A 60 -0.46 -13.86 -2.14
N ASP A 61 0.25 -13.29 -3.12
CA ASP A 61 -0.31 -12.95 -4.43
C ASP A 61 -0.79 -14.21 -5.18
N GLN A 62 -0.12 -15.37 -4.99
CA GLN A 62 -0.57 -16.66 -5.54
C GLN A 62 -1.85 -17.18 -4.89
N GLN A 63 -2.10 -16.86 -3.62
CA GLN A 63 -3.30 -17.29 -2.91
C GLN A 63 -4.52 -16.45 -3.28
N THR A 64 -4.36 -15.13 -3.36
CA THR A 64 -5.46 -14.21 -3.66
C THR A 64 -4.91 -12.93 -4.29
N ASN A 65 -5.61 -12.42 -5.30
CA ASN A 65 -5.25 -11.15 -5.92
C ASN A 65 -5.24 -10.03 -4.85
N PRO A 66 -4.11 -9.32 -4.65
CA PRO A 66 -3.98 -8.31 -3.60
C PRO A 66 -4.97 -7.16 -3.76
N LEU A 67 -5.35 -6.81 -5.00
CA LEU A 67 -6.37 -5.80 -5.26
C LEU A 67 -7.73 -6.24 -4.69
N THR A 68 -8.10 -7.51 -4.86
CA THR A 68 -9.34 -8.06 -4.30
C THR A 68 -9.35 -8.04 -2.78
N VAL A 69 -8.20 -8.28 -2.15
CA VAL A 69 -8.05 -8.14 -0.68
C VAL A 69 -8.26 -6.68 -0.29
N ALA A 70 -7.51 -5.75 -0.87
CA ALA A 70 -7.58 -4.34 -0.51
C ALA A 70 -8.94 -3.69 -0.84
N GLN A 71 -9.65 -4.12 -1.88
CA GLN A 71 -11.01 -3.67 -2.20
C GLN A 71 -12.01 -3.92 -1.05
N ARG A 72 -11.77 -4.94 -0.20
CA ARG A 72 -12.62 -5.20 0.97
C ARG A 72 -12.43 -4.18 2.11
N LEU A 73 -11.35 -3.40 2.07
CA LEU A 73 -11.16 -2.25 2.98
C LEU A 73 -12.09 -1.09 2.62
N PHE A 74 -12.60 -1.01 1.40
CA PHE A 74 -13.55 0.02 1.01
C PHE A 74 -14.91 -0.25 1.67
N TYR A 75 -15.60 0.80 2.13
CA TYR A 75 -16.90 0.64 2.78
C TYR A 75 -17.90 -0.05 1.84
N HIS A 76 -18.69 -0.98 2.39
CA HIS A 76 -19.59 -1.87 1.64
C HIS A 76 -20.54 -1.15 0.69
N GLU A 77 -20.90 0.10 0.96
CA GLU A 77 -21.74 0.90 0.07
C GLU A 77 -21.11 0.92 -1.33
N LEU A 78 -19.80 1.17 -1.46
CA LEU A 78 -19.05 1.16 -2.72
C LEU A 78 -19.03 -0.22 -3.44
N ASN A 79 -19.22 -1.30 -2.70
CA ASN A 79 -19.25 -2.68 -3.21
C ASN A 79 -20.64 -3.10 -3.72
N THR A 80 -21.64 -2.21 -3.68
CA THR A 80 -22.99 -2.48 -4.18
C THR A 80 -23.27 -1.74 -5.49
N LEU A 81 -23.99 -2.41 -6.42
CA LEU A 81 -24.49 -1.81 -7.67
C LEU A 81 -25.33 -0.54 -7.43
N THR A 82 -25.88 -0.38 -6.23
CA THR A 82 -26.71 0.78 -5.87
C THR A 82 -25.86 2.00 -5.54
N ALA A 83 -24.77 1.89 -4.79
CA ALA A 83 -23.92 3.06 -4.53
C ALA A 83 -23.12 3.47 -5.77
N GLN A 84 -22.74 2.52 -6.63
CA GLN A 84 -22.16 2.82 -7.95
C GLN A 84 -23.12 3.65 -8.83
N LYS A 85 -24.44 3.60 -8.61
CA LYS A 85 -25.41 4.48 -9.30
C LYS A 85 -25.54 5.88 -8.66
N HIS A 86 -25.11 6.04 -7.42
CA HIS A 86 -25.06 7.33 -6.70
C HIS A 86 -23.70 8.04 -6.84
N GLU A 87 -22.89 7.62 -7.83
CA GLU A 87 -21.57 8.17 -8.18
C GLU A 87 -21.51 9.71 -8.20
N HIS A 88 -22.63 10.39 -8.49
CA HIS A 88 -22.68 11.86 -8.56
C HIS A 88 -22.87 12.60 -7.21
N ASP A 89 -22.96 11.89 -6.07
CA ASP A 89 -23.37 12.50 -4.79
C ASP A 89 -22.31 12.43 -3.67
N TRP A 90 -21.12 11.87 -3.91
CA TRP A 90 -20.03 11.94 -2.92
C TRP A 90 -19.52 13.38 -2.78
N LYS A 91 -19.66 13.92 -1.57
CA LYS A 91 -19.20 15.27 -1.22
C LYS A 91 -17.74 15.23 -0.79
N LEU A 92 -16.87 14.94 -1.75
CA LEU A 92 -15.41 14.97 -1.57
C LEU A 92 -14.91 16.42 -1.51
N LYS A 93 -13.91 16.67 -0.67
CA LYS A 93 -13.32 17.99 -0.44
C LYS A 93 -12.23 18.33 -1.47
N CYS A 94 -11.43 17.34 -1.86
CA CYS A 94 -10.28 17.51 -2.74
C CYS A 94 -10.15 16.42 -3.80
N LEU A 95 -10.60 15.20 -3.52
CA LEU A 95 -10.63 14.12 -4.51
C LEU A 95 -11.84 14.25 -5.44
N THR A 96 -11.72 13.67 -6.62
CA THR A 96 -12.83 13.51 -7.57
C THR A 96 -13.41 12.11 -7.49
N ASN A 97 -14.67 11.94 -7.88
CA ASN A 97 -15.31 10.61 -7.88
C ASN A 97 -14.52 9.64 -8.78
N LYS A 98 -14.14 10.12 -9.97
CA LYS A 98 -13.25 9.40 -10.88
C LYS A 98 -11.94 8.94 -10.23
N SER A 99 -11.29 9.79 -9.44
CA SER A 99 -10.03 9.39 -8.78
C SER A 99 -10.23 8.30 -7.72
N VAL A 100 -11.38 8.29 -7.04
CA VAL A 100 -11.73 7.22 -6.09
C VAL A 100 -12.10 5.93 -6.82
N GLU A 101 -12.82 6.02 -7.93
CA GLU A 101 -13.11 4.88 -8.81
C GLU A 101 -11.85 4.27 -9.37
N ASP A 102 -10.93 5.09 -9.90
CA ASP A 102 -9.65 4.62 -10.45
C ASP A 102 -8.82 3.93 -9.33
N LEU A 103 -8.82 4.48 -8.10
CA LEU A 103 -8.17 3.87 -6.94
C LEU A 103 -8.80 2.51 -6.56
N TYR A 104 -10.13 2.40 -6.59
CA TYR A 104 -10.83 1.14 -6.30
C TYR A 104 -10.62 0.09 -7.41
N ALA A 105 -10.73 0.50 -8.67
CA ALA A 105 -10.72 -0.38 -9.83
C ALA A 105 -9.32 -0.87 -10.21
N HIS A 106 -8.30 -0.02 -10.06
CA HIS A 106 -6.93 -0.29 -10.52
C HIS A 106 -5.90 -0.25 -9.39
N GLY A 107 -6.29 0.14 -8.18
CA GLY A 107 -5.39 0.24 -7.03
C GLY A 107 -4.57 1.53 -6.99
N TRP A 108 -4.70 2.43 -7.97
CA TRP A 108 -3.98 3.71 -8.00
C TRP A 108 -4.70 4.80 -8.78
N THR A 109 -4.32 6.05 -8.52
CA THR A 109 -4.78 7.23 -9.26
C THR A 109 -3.71 8.33 -9.25
N GLN A 110 -3.76 9.21 -10.24
CA GLN A 110 -2.86 10.35 -10.37
C GLN A 110 -3.68 11.63 -10.51
N LEU A 111 -3.34 12.63 -9.70
CA LEU A 111 -3.97 13.93 -9.71
C LEU A 111 -2.90 15.02 -9.88
N ASP A 112 -3.16 15.95 -10.77
CA ASP A 112 -2.37 17.16 -10.88
C ASP A 112 -3.15 18.30 -10.20
N THR A 113 -2.46 19.28 -9.64
CA THR A 113 -3.05 20.55 -9.14
C THR A 113 -3.93 20.44 -7.88
N LEU A 114 -3.74 19.42 -7.02
CA LEU A 114 -4.45 19.34 -5.73
C LEU A 114 -4.05 20.47 -4.74
N LEU A 115 -2.83 20.95 -4.85
CA LEU A 115 -2.29 22.03 -4.03
C LEU A 115 -1.98 23.24 -4.90
N ASP A 116 -2.12 24.42 -4.30
CA ASP A 116 -1.71 25.69 -4.91
C ASP A 116 -0.23 25.66 -5.32
N LEU A 117 0.06 26.16 -6.52
CA LEU A 117 1.40 26.17 -7.09
C LEU A 117 2.39 26.99 -6.26
N GLU A 118 1.95 28.08 -5.62
CA GLU A 118 2.83 28.88 -4.75
C GLU A 118 3.20 28.07 -3.51
N CYS A 119 2.26 27.32 -2.94
CA CYS A 119 2.50 26.38 -1.86
C CYS A 119 3.55 25.34 -2.26
N VAL A 120 3.38 24.65 -3.39
CA VAL A 120 4.29 23.59 -3.83
C VAL A 120 5.70 24.13 -4.13
N LYS A 121 5.82 25.31 -4.77
CA LYS A 121 7.13 25.97 -4.96
C LYS A 121 7.78 26.34 -3.62
N GLY A 122 6.99 26.80 -2.66
CA GLY A 122 7.45 27.11 -1.31
C GLY A 122 8.04 25.88 -0.62
N VAL A 123 7.37 24.73 -0.70
CA VAL A 123 7.89 23.47 -0.16
C VAL A 123 9.19 23.07 -0.85
N ARG A 124 9.29 23.23 -2.17
CA ARG A 124 10.55 22.95 -2.88
C ARG A 124 11.70 23.80 -2.35
N HIS A 125 11.51 25.11 -2.20
CA HIS A 125 12.55 25.98 -1.64
C HIS A 125 12.93 25.60 -0.19
N GLU A 126 11.95 25.23 0.64
CA GLU A 126 12.19 24.75 2.00
C GLU A 126 12.99 23.44 2.01
N ALA A 127 12.66 22.50 1.11
CA ALA A 127 13.38 21.24 0.96
C ALA A 127 14.83 21.44 0.47
N ASP A 128 15.06 22.34 -0.49
CA ASP A 128 16.42 22.70 -0.95
C ASP A 128 17.25 23.28 0.22
N ALA A 129 16.65 24.14 1.06
CA ALA A 129 17.31 24.68 2.24
C ALA A 129 17.63 23.60 3.28
N MET A 130 16.75 22.61 3.48
CA MET A 130 17.01 21.46 4.36
C MET A 130 18.15 20.59 3.85
N VAL A 131 18.29 20.39 2.54
CA VAL A 131 19.45 19.71 1.94
C VAL A 131 20.72 20.51 2.20
N ALA A 132 20.71 21.82 1.95
CA ALA A 132 21.87 22.69 2.19
C ALA A 132 22.32 22.71 3.66
N ASN A 133 21.38 22.54 4.59
CA ASN A 133 21.66 22.48 6.04
C ASN A 133 22.04 21.07 6.54
N GLY A 134 22.04 20.06 5.66
CA GLY A 134 22.37 18.68 6.05
C GLY A 134 21.35 18.01 6.95
N THR A 135 20.07 18.41 6.86
CA THR A 135 18.99 17.86 7.71
C THR A 135 18.63 16.41 7.35
N PHE A 136 18.82 16.02 6.09
CA PHE A 136 18.48 14.69 5.59
C PHE A 136 19.48 13.63 6.05
N ILE A 137 18.96 12.44 6.36
CA ILE A 137 19.75 11.26 6.69
C ILE A 137 19.60 10.19 5.60
N PRO A 138 20.66 9.48 5.19
CA PRO A 138 20.53 8.40 4.21
C PRO A 138 19.53 7.34 4.70
N ALA A 139 18.54 6.99 3.88
CA ALA A 139 17.49 6.05 4.27
C ALA A 139 18.07 4.67 4.62
N SER A 140 19.14 4.26 3.94
CA SER A 140 19.90 3.03 4.24
C SER A 140 20.53 3.01 5.64
N GLN A 141 20.72 4.16 6.28
CA GLN A 141 21.35 4.29 7.60
C GLN A 141 20.35 4.48 8.76
N VAL A 142 19.05 4.59 8.47
CA VAL A 142 18.01 4.74 9.48
C VAL A 142 17.91 3.44 10.28
N LYS A 143 18.26 3.45 11.56
CA LYS A 143 18.10 2.27 12.42
C LYS A 143 16.62 2.08 12.78
N THR A 144 16.07 0.91 12.50
CA THR A 144 14.82 0.42 13.11
C THR A 144 15.16 -0.16 14.48
N ASN A 145 14.22 -0.14 15.42
CA ASN A 145 14.45 -0.63 16.79
C ASN A 145 14.74 -2.14 16.85
N ASP A 146 14.38 -2.86 15.80
CA ASP A 146 14.75 -4.26 15.58
C ASP A 146 15.86 -4.29 14.52
N GLU A 147 16.98 -4.94 14.86
CA GLU A 147 18.00 -5.31 13.86
C GLU A 147 17.34 -6.31 12.92
N ASP A 148 16.81 -5.83 11.80
CA ASP A 148 16.33 -6.68 10.71
C ASP A 148 17.55 -7.12 9.88
N PRO A 149 18.00 -8.38 10.02
CA PRO A 149 19.20 -8.87 9.32
C PRO A 149 18.96 -9.01 7.81
N TYR A 150 17.71 -8.95 7.34
CA TYR A 150 17.32 -9.10 5.94
C TYR A 150 17.22 -7.79 5.19
N ARG A 151 17.42 -6.65 5.87
CA ARG A 151 17.34 -5.34 5.25
C ARG A 151 18.46 -5.12 4.24
N ASP A 152 18.09 -4.95 2.97
CA ASP A 152 19.03 -4.53 1.94
C ASP A 152 19.29 -3.02 2.00
N VAL A 153 20.47 -2.66 2.48
CA VAL A 153 20.94 -1.28 2.56
C VAL A 153 21.19 -0.62 1.19
N ASN A 154 21.24 -1.41 0.10
CA ASN A 154 21.46 -0.92 -1.26
C ASN A 154 20.18 -0.81 -2.09
N ALA A 155 19.02 -1.21 -1.53
CA ALA A 155 17.75 -1.15 -2.24
C ALA A 155 17.32 0.29 -2.58
N ARG A 156 17.80 1.29 -1.82
CA ARG A 156 17.46 2.70 -2.01
C ARG A 156 18.64 3.64 -1.73
N ASP A 157 18.77 4.66 -2.57
CA ASP A 157 19.85 5.65 -2.53
C ASP A 157 19.43 7.02 -1.98
N ASP A 158 18.19 7.17 -1.51
CA ASP A 158 17.65 8.45 -1.08
C ASP A 158 18.05 8.81 0.36
N ALA A 159 18.01 10.10 0.63
CA ALA A 159 18.07 10.65 1.97
C ALA A 159 16.69 11.15 2.38
N ILE A 160 16.33 10.97 3.64
CA ILE A 160 14.98 11.25 4.14
C ILE A 160 14.98 12.14 5.37
N VAL A 161 13.83 12.78 5.61
CA VAL A 161 13.45 13.38 6.89
C VAL A 161 12.02 12.95 7.20
N TRP A 162 11.81 12.45 8.42
CA TRP A 162 10.47 12.20 8.95
C TRP A 162 9.85 13.52 9.42
N LEU A 163 8.61 13.76 9.02
CA LEU A 163 7.87 14.97 9.36
C LEU A 163 6.76 14.61 10.37
N ASP A 164 6.65 15.43 11.41
CA ASP A 164 5.57 15.33 12.39
C ASP A 164 4.64 16.54 12.19
N PRO A 165 3.36 16.35 11.84
CA PRO A 165 2.41 17.45 11.63
C PRO A 165 2.16 18.28 12.89
N THR A 166 2.47 17.75 14.08
CA THR A 166 2.32 18.44 15.36
C THR A 166 3.55 19.28 15.76
N SER A 167 4.65 19.14 15.02
CA SER A 167 5.90 19.85 15.29
C SER A 167 5.79 21.34 14.98
N SER A 168 6.08 22.18 15.97
CA SER A 168 6.14 23.64 15.79
C SER A 168 7.37 24.13 15.00
N SER A 169 8.28 23.23 14.66
CA SER A 169 9.50 23.54 13.90
C SER A 169 9.35 23.38 12.39
N ASN A 170 8.19 22.90 11.92
CA ASN A 170 7.94 22.75 10.50
C ASN A 170 7.98 24.11 9.79
N SER A 171 8.57 24.12 8.61
CA SER A 171 8.55 25.30 7.75
C SER A 171 7.13 25.54 7.23
N PRO A 172 6.74 26.81 6.97
CA PRO A 172 5.33 27.16 6.76
C PRO A 172 4.69 26.49 5.55
N HIS A 173 5.41 26.22 4.46
CA HIS A 173 4.82 25.54 3.31
C HIS A 173 4.75 24.03 3.52
N ILE A 174 5.78 23.43 4.14
CA ILE A 174 5.72 22.02 4.58
C ILE A 174 4.51 21.80 5.48
N GLN A 175 4.30 22.67 6.48
CA GLN A 175 3.14 22.55 7.38
C GLN A 175 1.82 22.60 6.60
N LYS A 176 1.68 23.48 5.61
CA LYS A 176 0.46 23.53 4.77
C LYS A 176 0.21 22.21 4.02
N VAL A 177 1.26 21.54 3.52
CA VAL A 177 1.11 20.24 2.87
C VAL A 177 0.72 19.17 3.90
N LEU A 178 1.34 19.16 5.08
CA LEU A 178 0.99 18.24 6.15
C LEU A 178 -0.47 18.44 6.61
N ASP A 179 -0.92 19.69 6.76
CA ASP A 179 -2.31 20.02 7.09
C ASP A 179 -3.28 19.57 5.99
N PHE A 180 -2.90 19.71 4.72
CA PHE A 180 -3.70 19.24 3.59
C PHE A 180 -3.82 17.72 3.56
N PHE A 181 -2.69 17.02 3.76
CA PHE A 181 -2.66 15.55 3.80
C PHE A 181 -3.41 15.00 5.01
N ASN A 182 -3.22 15.57 6.19
CA ASN A 182 -3.86 15.14 7.44
C ASN A 182 -5.32 15.60 7.58
N GLY A 183 -5.76 16.55 6.75
CA GLY A 183 -7.11 17.11 6.75
C GLY A 183 -7.88 16.67 5.50
N PRO A 184 -8.09 17.56 4.50
CA PRO A 184 -8.92 17.28 3.34
C PRO A 184 -8.66 15.93 2.63
N LEU A 185 -7.38 15.57 2.41
CA LEU A 185 -7.05 14.34 1.70
C LEU A 185 -7.34 13.10 2.55
N HIS A 186 -6.88 13.09 3.81
CA HIS A 186 -7.17 12.00 4.73
C HIS A 186 -8.67 11.85 4.98
N ASP A 187 -9.42 12.94 5.14
CA ASP A 187 -10.87 12.91 5.35
C ASP A 187 -11.61 12.26 4.16
N ASP A 188 -11.25 12.65 2.93
CA ASP A 188 -11.82 12.07 1.72
C ASP A 188 -11.51 10.56 1.63
N LEU A 189 -10.25 10.17 1.86
CA LEU A 189 -9.84 8.76 1.81
C LEU A 189 -10.46 7.94 2.95
N ALA A 190 -10.52 8.46 4.17
CA ALA A 190 -11.12 7.80 5.34
C ALA A 190 -12.65 7.67 5.22
N SER A 191 -13.30 8.45 4.35
CA SER A 191 -14.71 8.29 4.02
C SER A 191 -14.98 7.13 3.06
N MET A 192 -13.95 6.65 2.36
CA MET A 192 -14.06 5.62 1.31
C MET A 192 -13.39 4.30 1.71
N VAL A 193 -12.24 4.38 2.36
CA VAL A 193 -11.41 3.26 2.79
C VAL A 193 -11.36 3.25 4.30
N ARG A 194 -11.49 2.08 4.90
CA ARG A 194 -11.23 1.91 6.34
C ARG A 194 -9.76 2.23 6.58
N LEU A 195 -9.49 3.26 7.35
CA LEU A 195 -8.17 3.65 7.83
C LEU A 195 -8.20 3.56 9.36
N ASN A 196 -7.24 2.88 9.95
CA ASN A 196 -7.11 2.73 11.38
C ASN A 196 -5.64 2.88 11.80
N GLY A 197 -5.20 4.10 12.12
CA GLY A 197 -3.86 4.31 12.64
C GLY A 197 -3.38 5.74 12.45
N LYS A 198 -2.09 5.97 12.75
CA LYS A 198 -1.45 7.27 12.54
C LYS A 198 -0.84 7.33 11.14
N THR A 199 -1.07 8.44 10.46
CA THR A 199 -0.40 8.73 9.19
C THR A 199 1.07 9.08 9.43
N GLU A 200 1.96 8.49 8.66
CA GLU A 200 3.40 8.78 8.67
C GLU A 200 3.76 9.67 7.49
N TYR A 201 4.66 10.64 7.68
CA TYR A 201 5.08 11.58 6.65
C TYR A 201 6.60 11.56 6.46
N GLN A 202 7.05 11.42 5.22
CA GLN A 202 8.46 11.41 4.87
C GLN A 202 8.72 12.33 3.69
N LEU A 203 9.68 13.25 3.87
CA LEU A 203 10.26 14.00 2.76
C LEU A 203 11.52 13.26 2.30
N ALA A 204 11.56 12.88 1.03
CA ALA A 204 12.67 12.15 0.43
C ALA A 204 13.40 13.02 -0.61
N TYR A 205 14.72 12.88 -0.64
CA TYR A 205 15.65 13.53 -1.57
C TYR A 205 16.53 12.48 -2.25
N TYR A 206 16.44 12.41 -3.57
CA TYR A 206 17.26 11.56 -4.43
C TYR A 206 18.31 12.44 -5.10
N HIS A 207 19.58 12.14 -4.84
CA HIS A 207 20.70 12.90 -5.36
C HIS A 207 20.93 12.67 -6.88
N PRO A 208 21.49 13.64 -7.62
CA PRO A 208 21.62 13.59 -9.08
C PRO A 208 22.79 12.70 -9.56
N ALA A 209 22.87 11.46 -9.06
CA ALA A 209 23.89 10.49 -9.46
C ALA A 209 23.31 9.09 -9.65
N ASN A 210 22.18 9.02 -10.39
CA ASN A 210 21.43 7.79 -10.65
C ASN A 210 20.82 7.17 -9.38
N ALA A 211 20.54 7.98 -8.35
CA ALA A 211 19.86 7.53 -7.15
C ALA A 211 18.52 6.89 -7.51
N ARG A 212 18.23 5.71 -6.96
CA ARG A 212 17.03 4.93 -7.29
C ARG A 212 16.39 4.32 -6.04
N TYR A 213 15.27 3.67 -6.25
CA TYR A 213 14.68 2.72 -5.31
C TYR A 213 14.22 1.50 -6.10
N GLU A 214 14.75 0.34 -5.75
CA GLU A 214 14.39 -0.95 -6.32
C GLU A 214 12.90 -1.27 -6.17
N LYS A 215 12.43 -2.25 -6.95
CA LYS A 215 11.01 -2.66 -6.95
C LYS A 215 10.65 -3.19 -5.56
N HIS A 216 9.61 -2.64 -4.96
CA HIS A 216 9.11 -3.03 -3.65
C HIS A 216 7.61 -2.77 -3.53
N ARG A 217 7.03 -3.25 -2.43
CA ARG A 217 5.67 -2.94 -2.01
C ARG A 217 5.72 -2.28 -0.63
N ASP A 218 4.80 -1.35 -0.36
CA ASP A 218 4.85 -0.54 0.86
C ASP A 218 4.27 -1.25 2.09
N ALA A 219 3.50 -2.32 1.88
CA ALA A 219 2.85 -3.11 2.90
C ALA A 219 2.48 -4.51 2.38
N LEU A 220 2.15 -5.41 3.30
CA LEU A 220 1.47 -6.66 2.94
C LEU A 220 -0.01 -6.39 2.63
N PRO A 221 -0.63 -7.12 1.69
CA PRO A 221 -2.07 -7.04 1.47
C PRO A 221 -2.82 -7.54 2.71
N THR A 222 -3.75 -6.73 3.21
CA THR A 222 -4.63 -7.08 4.33
C THR A 222 -6.01 -6.47 4.14
N ASP A 223 -7.06 -7.17 4.55
CA ASP A 223 -8.43 -6.67 4.63
C ASP A 223 -8.93 -6.53 6.07
N ASN A 224 -8.05 -6.78 7.06
CA ASN A 224 -8.40 -6.66 8.47
C ASN A 224 -8.62 -5.19 8.86
N PRO A 225 -9.86 -4.76 9.17
CA PRO A 225 -10.14 -3.37 9.49
C PRO A 225 -9.53 -2.92 10.82
N ASP A 226 -9.24 -3.87 11.72
CA ASP A 226 -8.69 -3.59 13.05
C ASP A 226 -7.15 -3.52 13.07
N ASP A 227 -6.49 -3.84 11.94
CA ASP A 227 -5.03 -3.73 11.81
C ASP A 227 -4.60 -2.25 11.87
N THR A 228 -3.74 -1.92 12.83
CA THR A 228 -3.20 -0.56 13.00
C THR A 228 -1.76 -0.38 12.51
N SER A 229 -1.17 -1.47 12.03
CA SER A 229 0.24 -1.65 11.74
C SER A 229 0.55 -1.75 10.24
N GLN A 230 -0.43 -2.03 9.41
CA GLN A 230 -0.26 -2.04 7.95
C GLN A 230 -0.59 -0.69 7.35
N ARG A 231 0.20 -0.28 6.37
CA ARG A 231 -0.10 0.88 5.53
C ARG A 231 -1.16 0.45 4.53
N ARG A 232 -2.22 1.24 4.40
CA ARG A 232 -3.33 0.96 3.49
C ARG A 232 -3.25 1.82 2.23
N ILE A 233 -2.85 3.08 2.39
CA ILE A 233 -2.75 4.04 1.29
C ILE A 233 -1.41 4.77 1.34
N THR A 234 -0.75 4.85 0.19
CA THR A 234 0.41 5.70 -0.03
C THR A 234 0.00 6.88 -0.90
N ALA A 235 0.26 8.11 -0.44
CA ALA A 235 0.07 9.34 -1.20
C ALA A 235 1.40 10.09 -1.35
N ILE A 236 1.82 10.36 -2.58
CA ILE A 236 3.11 10.98 -2.90
C ILE A 236 2.88 12.32 -3.61
N LEU A 237 3.37 13.41 -3.04
CA LEU A 237 3.46 14.73 -3.70
C LEU A 237 4.87 14.94 -4.28
N TYR A 238 4.95 15.24 -5.57
CA TYR A 238 6.22 15.55 -6.23
C TYR A 238 6.55 17.05 -6.26
N LEU A 239 7.84 17.35 -6.10
CA LEU A 239 8.35 18.71 -5.91
C LEU A 239 9.38 19.13 -6.98
N ASN A 240 9.26 18.63 -8.21
CA ASN A 240 10.33 18.74 -9.22
C ASN A 240 9.94 19.68 -10.38
N PRO A 241 10.40 20.94 -10.38
CA PRO A 241 10.10 21.88 -11.45
C PRO A 241 10.85 21.52 -12.73
N GLY A 242 10.21 21.73 -13.89
CA GLY A 242 10.88 21.64 -15.19
C GLY A 242 11.38 20.25 -15.55
N PHE A 243 10.76 19.20 -15.02
CA PHE A 243 11.10 17.81 -15.34
C PHE A 243 11.06 17.54 -16.85
N SER A 244 12.05 16.80 -17.34
CA SER A 244 12.12 16.25 -18.69
C SER A 244 12.47 14.77 -18.63
N SER A 245 12.07 13.99 -19.63
CA SER A 245 12.34 12.54 -19.66
C SER A 245 13.82 12.17 -19.66
N SER A 246 14.72 13.08 -20.05
CA SER A 246 16.16 12.85 -19.92
C SER A 246 16.67 12.86 -18.48
N ASP A 247 15.89 13.42 -17.54
CA ASP A 247 16.27 13.59 -16.14
C ASP A 247 16.17 12.28 -15.34
N GLY A 248 15.36 11.31 -15.80
CA GLY A 248 15.07 10.08 -15.07
C GLY A 248 14.37 10.35 -13.72
N GLY A 249 14.20 9.32 -12.88
CA GLY A 249 13.51 9.49 -11.59
C GLY A 249 11.99 9.29 -11.65
N GLU A 250 11.47 8.78 -12.75
CA GLU A 250 10.06 8.37 -12.84
C GLU A 250 9.72 7.28 -11.84
N LEU A 251 8.48 7.30 -11.36
CA LEU A 251 7.91 6.19 -10.59
C LEU A 251 7.34 5.17 -11.58
N LYS A 252 7.84 3.93 -11.54
CA LYS A 252 7.25 2.80 -12.23
C LYS A 252 6.25 2.12 -11.31
N LEU A 253 5.04 1.91 -11.79
CA LEU A 253 4.04 1.06 -11.16
C LEU A 253 3.97 -0.26 -11.93
N PHE A 254 3.98 -1.36 -11.20
CA PHE A 254 3.74 -2.70 -11.71
C PHE A 254 2.38 -3.13 -11.13
N GLY A 255 1.41 -3.40 -12.00
CA GLY A 255 0.06 -3.79 -11.62
C GLY A 255 0.02 -5.18 -10.99
N ALA A 256 -1.15 -5.55 -10.47
CA ALA A 256 -1.34 -6.84 -9.83
C ALA A 256 -1.04 -7.98 -10.85
N PRO A 257 -0.35 -9.06 -10.43
CA PRO A 257 0.22 -10.08 -11.32
C PRO A 257 -0.78 -10.87 -12.20
N HIS A 258 -2.09 -10.58 -12.13
CA HIS A 258 -3.14 -11.38 -12.76
C HIS A 258 -3.96 -10.69 -13.85
N ASP A 259 -3.73 -9.40 -14.17
CA ASP A 259 -4.50 -8.69 -15.21
C ASP A 259 -4.05 -8.96 -16.65
N THR A 260 -3.06 -9.83 -16.87
CA THR A 260 -2.78 -10.35 -18.22
C THR A 260 -3.53 -11.66 -18.45
N ALA A 261 -4.75 -11.54 -18.99
CA ALA A 261 -5.56 -12.68 -19.45
C ALA A 261 -4.85 -13.55 -20.52
N ASP A 262 -3.76 -13.05 -21.09
CA ASP A 262 -2.82 -13.81 -21.90
C ASP A 262 -1.48 -13.85 -21.16
N GLY A 263 -1.12 -15.02 -20.61
CA GLY A 263 0.08 -15.25 -19.79
C GLY A 263 1.42 -14.95 -20.49
N GLY A 264 1.68 -13.67 -20.75
CA GLY A 264 2.83 -13.17 -21.51
C GLY A 264 3.38 -11.82 -21.03
N GLY A 265 2.81 -11.22 -19.97
CA GLY A 265 3.43 -10.08 -19.30
C GLY A 265 4.47 -10.57 -18.30
N GLY A 266 5.75 -10.59 -18.68
CA GLY A 266 6.82 -10.89 -17.74
C GLY A 266 6.82 -9.90 -16.57
N LEU A 267 7.29 -10.35 -15.39
CA LEU A 267 7.41 -9.64 -14.10
C LEU A 267 8.11 -8.25 -14.14
N ASP A 268 8.60 -7.82 -15.30
CA ASP A 268 9.42 -6.62 -15.55
C ASP A 268 8.76 -5.55 -16.46
N ALA A 269 7.60 -5.82 -17.08
CA ALA A 269 6.90 -4.80 -17.85
C ALA A 269 6.13 -3.89 -16.89
N ALA A 270 6.64 -2.68 -16.66
CA ALA A 270 5.89 -1.68 -15.89
C ALA A 270 4.64 -1.26 -16.67
N ASP A 271 3.47 -1.35 -16.03
CA ASP A 271 2.19 -0.97 -16.65
C ASP A 271 2.10 0.55 -16.82
N HIS A 272 2.70 1.30 -15.89
CA HIS A 272 2.65 2.75 -15.89
C HIS A 272 3.98 3.38 -15.45
N VAL A 273 4.34 4.47 -16.12
CA VAL A 273 5.52 5.28 -15.80
C VAL A 273 5.07 6.71 -15.53
N ILE A 274 5.21 7.16 -14.28
CA ILE A 274 4.73 8.46 -13.82
C ILE A 274 5.90 9.43 -13.68
N PRO A 275 5.95 10.51 -14.50
CA PRO A 275 6.96 11.53 -14.33
C PRO A 275 6.68 12.32 -13.04
N PRO A 276 7.72 12.64 -12.23
CA PRO A 276 7.57 13.23 -10.90
C PRO A 276 7.41 14.75 -10.99
N LEU A 277 6.39 15.23 -11.71
CA LEU A 277 6.19 16.65 -12.00
C LEU A 277 5.85 17.46 -10.73
N LEU A 278 6.33 18.70 -10.64
CA LEU A 278 5.95 19.65 -9.58
C LEU A 278 4.42 19.70 -9.38
N GLY A 279 3.96 19.38 -8.17
CA GLY A 279 2.54 19.49 -7.77
C GLY A 279 1.68 18.28 -8.16
N ARG A 280 2.27 17.27 -8.81
CA ARG A 280 1.61 15.99 -9.06
C ARG A 280 1.50 15.19 -7.77
N VAL A 281 0.32 14.64 -7.55
CA VAL A 281 0.03 13.68 -6.49
C VAL A 281 -0.28 12.32 -7.12
N VAL A 282 0.35 11.27 -6.60
CA VAL A 282 0.02 9.88 -6.92
C VAL A 282 -0.50 9.22 -5.65
N ILE A 283 -1.62 8.51 -5.73
CA ILE A 283 -2.20 7.78 -4.62
C ILE A 283 -2.35 6.33 -5.03
N PHE A 284 -1.92 5.39 -4.21
CA PHE A 284 -2.08 3.96 -4.47
C PHE A 284 -2.28 3.15 -3.19
N LEU A 285 -2.88 1.96 -3.33
CA LEU A 285 -3.07 1.00 -2.25
C LEU A 285 -1.73 0.35 -1.91
N SER A 286 -1.24 0.59 -0.69
CA SER A 286 0.12 0.23 -0.28
C SER A 286 0.40 -1.28 -0.33
N GLY A 287 -0.62 -2.10 -0.04
CA GLY A 287 -0.55 -3.57 -0.09
C GLY A 287 -0.80 -4.19 -1.47
N VAL A 288 -0.93 -3.38 -2.53
CA VAL A 288 -1.29 -3.85 -3.87
C VAL A 288 -0.24 -3.49 -4.92
N ILE A 289 0.22 -2.24 -4.94
CA ILE A 289 1.03 -1.73 -6.05
C ILE A 289 2.51 -1.91 -5.76
N ASP A 290 3.12 -2.84 -6.48
CA ASP A 290 4.58 -2.90 -6.61
C ASP A 290 5.07 -1.68 -7.37
N HIS A 291 6.14 -1.05 -6.90
CA HIS A 291 6.66 0.14 -7.55
C HIS A 291 8.17 0.30 -7.37
N ALA A 292 8.78 1.05 -8.28
CA ALA A 292 10.21 1.36 -8.27
C ALA A 292 10.43 2.82 -8.67
N VAL A 293 11.49 3.44 -8.14
CA VAL A 293 11.95 4.76 -8.59
C VAL A 293 13.12 4.56 -9.54
N LEU A 294 12.94 4.98 -10.80
CA LEU A 294 14.01 4.91 -11.79
C LEU A 294 15.22 5.78 -11.39
N PRO A 295 16.42 5.48 -11.91
CA PRO A 295 17.61 6.28 -11.64
C PRO A 295 17.42 7.76 -11.96
N ALA A 296 17.55 8.61 -10.95
CA ALA A 296 17.43 10.05 -11.07
C ALA A 296 18.80 10.69 -11.42
N LYS A 297 18.85 11.42 -12.53
CA LYS A 297 20.03 12.19 -12.99
C LYS A 297 19.98 13.65 -12.57
N LYS A 298 18.84 14.08 -12.01
CA LYS A 298 18.64 15.38 -11.36
C LYS A 298 18.13 15.17 -9.94
N GLU A 299 18.24 16.22 -9.13
CA GLU A 299 17.65 16.29 -7.80
C GLU A 299 16.15 15.99 -7.89
N ARG A 300 15.72 14.97 -7.16
CA ARG A 300 14.32 14.55 -7.11
C ARG A 300 13.83 14.56 -5.67
N PHE A 301 12.75 15.30 -5.45
CA PHE A 301 12.06 15.43 -4.18
C PHE A 301 10.65 14.86 -4.27
N ALA A 302 10.25 14.19 -3.19
CA ALA A 302 8.91 13.67 -2.99
C ALA A 302 8.55 13.73 -1.51
N LEU A 303 7.32 14.16 -1.19
CA LEU A 303 6.75 14.07 0.15
C LEU A 303 5.69 12.97 0.13
N THR A 304 5.94 11.91 0.90
CA THR A 304 5.05 10.74 1.00
C THR A 304 4.29 10.77 2.31
N ALA A 305 2.99 10.44 2.26
CA ALA A 305 2.16 10.09 3.39
C ALA A 305 1.71 8.63 3.29
N TRP A 306 1.92 7.86 4.35
CA TRP A 306 1.37 6.51 4.49
C TRP A 306 0.25 6.52 5.52
N MET A 307 -0.98 6.26 5.05
CA MET A 307 -2.17 6.19 5.88
C MET A 307 -2.43 4.74 6.26
N ARG A 308 -2.73 4.51 7.54
CA ARG A 308 -2.96 3.21 8.16
C ARG A 308 -4.43 3.09 8.51
#